data_AF-A0A7W7DD09-F1
#
_entry.id   AF-A0A7W7DD09-F1
#
_cell.length_a   1.000
_cell.length_b   1.000
_cell.length_c   1.000
_cell.angle_alpha   90.00
_cell.angle_beta   90.00
_cell.angle_gamma   90.00
#
_symmetry.space_group_name_H-M   'P 1'
#
loop_
_entity.id
_entity.type
_entity.pdbx_description
1 polymer ?
#
loop_
_entity_poly.entity_id
_entity_poly.type
_entity_poly.pdbx_seq_one_letter_code
_entity_poly.pdbx_strand_id
1 'polypeptide(L)'
;MRHFLGLLLGVVVTAVLLAGTGWASQDAARGMASVAAGAAGAVDPVRDTKALVGLAAMLAAGLVLGLVLAGRVSPLATFVPSMALLAWTVIYALDVNRALSLAPTDPALDPLIVQAGKGMQDLLARGVFALAGIALFIPVLMPSRWVGRRDDLDDDYEEGAESPHGYY
;
A
#
# COMPACT_ATOMS: atom_id res chain seq x y z
N MET A 1 -16.83 -11.10 11.20
CA MET A 1 -16.51 -11.05 9.75
C MET A 1 -15.82 -9.75 9.31
N ARG A 2 -16.28 -8.55 9.73
CA ARG A 2 -15.67 -7.25 9.36
C ARG A 2 -14.16 -7.11 9.63
N HIS A 3 -13.64 -7.71 10.70
CA HIS A 3 -12.21 -7.68 11.03
C HIS A 3 -11.36 -8.56 10.11
N PHE A 4 -11.87 -9.74 9.74
CA PHE A 4 -11.23 -10.65 8.79
C PHE A 4 -11.14 -10.03 7.39
N LEU A 5 -12.22 -9.37 6.94
CA LEU A 5 -12.22 -8.64 5.67
C LEU A 5 -11.19 -7.50 5.66
N GLY A 6 -11.06 -6.77 6.77
CA GLY A 6 -10.03 -5.75 6.92
C GLY A 6 -8.62 -6.31 6.85
N LEU A 7 -8.37 -7.45 7.50
CA LEU A 7 -7.07 -8.13 7.44
C LEU A 7 -6.75 -8.64 6.03
N LEU A 8 -7.70 -9.30 5.38
CA LEU A 8 -7.55 -9.77 3.99
C LEU A 8 -7.23 -8.60 3.06
N LEU A 9 -7.96 -7.49 3.19
CA LEU A 9 -7.69 -6.29 2.41
C LEU A 9 -6.29 -5.75 2.69
N GLY A 10 -5.85 -5.69 3.95
CA GLY A 10 -4.50 -5.26 4.32
C GLY A 10 -3.40 -6.12 3.69
N VAL A 11 -3.59 -7.44 3.64
CA VAL A 11 -2.66 -8.37 2.97
C VAL A 11 -2.62 -8.09 1.45
N VAL A 12 -3.77 -7.93 0.81
CA VAL A 12 -3.85 -7.62 -0.62
C VAL A 12 -3.17 -6.28 -0.92
N VAL A 13 -3.43 -5.24 -0.12
CA VAL A 13 -2.78 -3.93 -0.25
C VAL A 13 -1.27 -4.07 -0.10
N THR A 14 -0.79 -4.85 0.88
CA THR A 14 0.65 -5.11 1.06
C THR A 14 1.25 -5.75 -0.19
N ALA A 15 0.61 -6.78 -0.74
CA ALA A 15 1.09 -7.46 -1.94
C ALA A 15 1.11 -6.54 -3.17
N VAL A 16 0.07 -5.72 -3.36
CA VAL A 16 -0.01 -4.72 -4.43
C VAL A 16 1.09 -3.68 -4.28
N LEU A 17 1.34 -3.20 -3.05
CA LEU A 17 2.39 -2.22 -2.79
C LEU A 17 3.78 -2.80 -2.98
N LEU A 18 4.06 -4.02 -2.55
CA LEU A 18 5.38 -4.60 -2.69
C LEU A 18 5.65 -5.07 -4.13
N ALA A 19 4.88 -6.03 -4.62
CA ALA A 19 5.11 -6.66 -5.91
C ALA A 19 4.64 -5.79 -7.08
N GLY A 20 3.46 -5.18 -6.96
CA GLY A 20 2.88 -4.36 -8.03
C GLY A 20 3.69 -3.10 -8.29
N THR A 21 4.07 -2.36 -7.24
CA THR A 21 4.87 -1.13 -7.42
C THR A 21 6.32 -1.45 -7.76
N GLY A 22 6.90 -2.52 -7.20
CA GLY A 22 8.25 -2.98 -7.56
C GLY A 22 8.35 -3.40 -9.02
N TRP A 23 7.36 -4.10 -9.55
CA TRP A 23 7.36 -4.45 -10.97
C TRP A 23 7.23 -3.22 -11.87
N ALA A 24 6.25 -2.36 -11.58
CA ALA A 24 5.94 -1.19 -12.41
C ALA A 24 7.06 -0.13 -12.38
N SER A 25 7.77 0.04 -11.25
CA SER A 25 8.87 1.00 -11.14
C SER A 25 10.05 0.66 -12.04
N GLN A 26 10.31 -0.62 -12.29
CA GLN A 26 11.37 -1.07 -13.20
C GLN A 26 11.05 -0.74 -14.66
N ASP A 27 9.80 -0.87 -15.08
CA ASP A 27 9.39 -0.50 -16.44
C ASP A 27 9.42 1.02 -16.63
N ALA A 28 9.02 1.80 -15.61
CA ALA A 28 9.16 3.25 -15.63
C ALA A 28 10.64 3.70 -15.67
N ALA A 29 11.52 3.04 -14.90
CA ALA A 29 12.95 3.34 -14.89
C ALA A 29 13.63 3.03 -16.23
N ARG A 30 13.24 1.94 -16.92
CA ARG A 30 13.70 1.62 -18.28
C ARG A 30 13.30 2.72 -19.27
N GLY A 31 12.06 3.20 -19.17
CA GLY A 31 11.57 4.32 -19.98
C GLY A 31 12.42 5.58 -19.78
N MET A 32 12.64 6.01 -18.53
CA MET A 32 13.48 7.18 -18.23
C MET A 32 14.94 7.02 -18.66
N ALA A 33 15.54 5.85 -18.48
CA ALA A 33 16.91 5.57 -18.89
C ALA A 33 17.08 5.66 -20.41
N SER A 34 16.09 5.23 -21.19
CA SER A 34 16.12 5.31 -22.66
C SER A 34 16.08 6.76 -23.17
N VAL A 35 15.34 7.64 -22.48
CA VAL A 35 15.26 9.08 -22.77
C VAL A 35 16.58 9.78 -22.42
N ALA A 36 17.13 9.48 -21.24
CA ALA A 36 18.39 10.07 -20.77
C ALA A 36 19.60 9.68 -21.65
N ALA A 37 19.58 8.48 -22.25
CA ALA A 37 20.63 8.01 -23.15
C ALA A 37 20.62 8.67 -24.54
N GLY A 38 19.65 9.56 -24.84
CA GLY A 38 19.51 10.18 -26.16
C GLY A 38 19.33 9.16 -27.30
N ALA A 39 18.90 7.94 -26.96
CA ALA A 39 18.83 6.85 -27.91
C ALA A 39 17.75 7.14 -28.97
N ALA A 40 18.04 6.83 -30.24
CA ALA A 40 17.08 6.89 -31.35
C ALA A 40 15.86 5.94 -31.17
N GLY A 41 15.82 5.18 -30.06
CA GLY A 41 14.70 4.36 -29.60
C GLY A 41 14.28 4.74 -28.18
N ALA A 42 14.18 6.04 -27.88
CA ALA A 42 13.52 6.52 -26.68
C ALA A 42 12.15 5.82 -26.58
N VAL A 43 11.91 5.15 -25.45
CA VAL A 43 10.63 4.50 -25.19
C VAL A 43 9.60 5.60 -25.08
N ASP A 44 8.84 5.81 -26.15
CA ASP A 44 7.66 6.66 -26.13
C ASP A 44 6.63 5.97 -25.24
N PRO A 45 6.34 6.51 -24.03
CA PRO A 45 5.45 5.86 -23.08
C PRO A 45 4.03 5.67 -23.63
N VAL A 46 3.66 6.45 -24.66
CA VAL A 46 2.34 6.39 -25.32
C VAL A 46 2.29 5.28 -26.36
N ARG A 47 3.43 4.87 -26.92
CA ARG A 47 3.52 3.84 -27.98
C ARG A 47 4.06 2.50 -27.49
N ASP A 48 4.68 2.46 -26.33
CA ASP A 48 5.10 1.20 -25.70
C ASP A 48 4.00 0.66 -24.78
N THR A 49 3.36 -0.42 -25.21
CA THR A 49 2.34 -1.13 -24.44
C THR A 49 2.83 -1.53 -23.04
N LYS A 50 4.10 -1.89 -22.87
CA LYS A 50 4.63 -2.27 -21.53
C LYS A 50 4.70 -1.06 -20.62
N ALA A 51 5.14 0.09 -21.14
CA ALA A 51 5.14 1.35 -20.39
C ALA A 51 3.73 1.77 -19.98
N LEU A 52 2.75 1.63 -20.87
CA LEU A 52 1.33 1.90 -20.58
C LEU A 52 0.79 0.96 -19.49
N VAL A 53 1.10 -0.34 -19.55
CA VAL A 53 0.67 -1.32 -18.54
C VAL A 53 1.31 -1.00 -17.19
N GLY A 54 2.60 -0.63 -17.15
CA GLY A 54 3.27 -0.18 -15.93
C GLY A 54 2.62 1.06 -15.32
N LEU A 55 2.30 2.06 -16.14
CA LEU A 55 1.59 3.27 -15.70
C LEU A 55 0.17 2.97 -15.19
N ALA A 56 -0.57 2.12 -15.90
CA ALA A 56 -1.90 1.69 -15.49
C ALA A 56 -1.84 0.94 -14.15
N ALA A 57 -0.83 0.08 -13.94
CA ALA A 57 -0.61 -0.62 -12.68
C ALA A 57 -0.27 0.37 -11.54
N MET A 58 0.55 1.40 -11.80
CA MET A 58 0.85 2.45 -10.81
C MET A 58 -0.39 3.26 -10.44
N LEU A 59 -1.22 3.61 -11.42
CA LEU A 59 -2.49 4.31 -11.19
C LEU A 59 -3.46 3.44 -10.37
N ALA A 60 -3.57 2.15 -10.70
CA ALA A 60 -4.40 1.22 -9.93
C ALA A 60 -3.90 1.09 -8.48
N ALA A 61 -2.58 0.99 -8.27
CA ALA A 61 -2.00 0.95 -6.93
C ALA A 61 -2.27 2.25 -6.14
N GLY A 62 -2.11 3.41 -6.78
CA GLY A 62 -2.44 4.71 -6.20
C GLY A 62 -3.93 4.84 -5.84
N LEU A 63 -4.82 4.34 -6.70
CA LEU A 63 -6.26 4.31 -6.46
C LEU A 63 -6.62 3.42 -5.25
N VAL A 64 -6.03 2.23 -5.17
CA VAL A 64 -6.21 1.32 -4.02
C VAL A 64 -5.74 1.98 -2.73
N LEU A 65 -4.55 2.59 -2.75
CA LEU A 65 -4.01 3.32 -1.60
C LEU A 65 -4.94 4.46 -1.17
N GLY A 66 -5.38 5.29 -2.13
CA GLY A 66 -6.29 6.40 -1.89
C GLY A 66 -7.64 5.95 -1.32
N LEU A 67 -8.21 4.86 -1.83
CA LEU A 67 -9.47 4.30 -1.35
C LEU A 67 -9.33 3.79 0.10
N VAL A 68 -8.20 3.17 0.44
CA VAL A 68 -7.94 2.64 1.78
C VAL A 68 -7.71 3.77 2.79
N LEU A 69 -7.04 4.84 2.37
CA LEU A 69 -6.83 6.03 3.20
C LEU A 69 -8.14 6.81 3.42
N ALA A 70 -8.90 7.09 2.37
CA ALA A 70 -10.12 7.89 2.44
C ALA A 70 -11.33 7.11 2.95
N GLY A 71 -11.44 5.82 2.60
CA GLY A 71 -12.59 4.99 2.92
C GLY A 71 -12.62 4.56 4.39
N ARG A 72 -13.81 4.44 4.98
CA ARG A 72 -14.02 3.95 6.36
C ARG A 72 -13.84 2.43 6.48
N VAL A 73 -12.72 1.92 6.00
CA VAL A 73 -12.32 0.51 6.14
C VAL A 73 -11.73 0.28 7.53
N SER A 74 -11.82 -0.98 8.00
CA SER A 74 -11.26 -1.40 9.29
C SER A 74 -9.81 -0.91 9.43
N PRO A 75 -9.41 -0.32 10.58
CA PRO A 75 -8.03 0.15 10.82
C PRO A 75 -6.95 -0.92 10.58
N LEU A 76 -7.32 -2.21 10.68
CA LEU A 76 -6.45 -3.34 10.35
C LEU A 76 -5.98 -3.34 8.88
N ALA A 77 -6.81 -2.85 7.95
CA ALA A 77 -6.49 -2.82 6.53
C ALA A 77 -5.36 -1.84 6.20
N THR A 78 -5.21 -0.78 6.99
CA THR A 78 -4.10 0.18 6.88
C THR A 78 -2.92 -0.21 7.76
N PHE A 79 -3.19 -0.79 8.94
CA PHE A 79 -2.16 -1.15 9.91
C PHE A 79 -1.21 -2.23 9.38
N VAL A 80 -1.73 -3.33 8.84
CA VAL A 80 -0.91 -4.45 8.33
C VAL A 80 0.11 -3.98 7.27
N PRO A 81 -0.31 -3.30 6.17
CA PRO A 81 0.65 -2.82 5.18
C PRO A 81 1.60 -1.77 5.75
N SER A 82 1.14 -0.88 6.63
CA SER A 82 2.02 0.12 7.25
C SER A 82 3.14 -0.54 8.06
N MET A 83 2.82 -1.54 8.88
CA MET A 83 3.80 -2.25 9.70
C MET A 83 4.78 -3.04 8.85
N ALA A 84 4.32 -3.71 7.79
CA ALA A 84 5.21 -4.42 6.89
C ALA A 84 6.24 -3.49 6.23
N LEU A 85 5.79 -2.35 5.69
CA LEU A 85 6.65 -1.37 5.01
C LEU A 85 7.61 -0.68 5.99
N LEU A 86 7.11 -0.27 7.16
CA LEU A 86 7.93 0.39 8.17
C LEU A 86 8.93 -0.57 8.80
N ALA A 87 8.54 -1.81 9.11
CA ALA A 87 9.46 -2.81 9.61
C ALA A 87 10.59 -3.09 8.61
N TRP A 88 10.27 -3.22 7.32
CA TRP A 88 11.31 -3.42 6.32
C TRP A 88 12.24 -2.22 6.19
N THR A 89 11.70 -1.01 6.26
CA THR A 89 12.48 0.24 6.30
C THR A 89 13.41 0.30 7.51
N VAL A 90 12.95 -0.11 8.70
CA VAL A 90 13.78 -0.18 9.90
C VAL A 90 14.89 -1.20 9.74
N ILE A 91 14.60 -2.38 9.19
CA ILE A 91 15.64 -3.39 8.89
C ILE A 91 16.68 -2.80 7.95
N TYR A 92 16.27 -2.04 6.92
CA TYR A 92 17.20 -1.37 6.00
C TYR A 92 18.08 -0.33 6.68
N ALA A 93 17.51 0.46 7.61
CA ALA A 93 18.27 1.44 8.36
C ALA A 93 19.31 0.81 9.31
N LEU A 94 19.03 -0.39 9.83
CA LEU A 94 19.91 -1.12 10.75
C LEU A 94 20.95 -1.97 10.00
N ASP A 95 20.55 -2.63 8.91
CA ASP A 95 21.37 -3.53 8.12
C ASP A 95 20.88 -3.56 6.66
N VAL A 96 21.56 -2.77 5.83
CA VAL A 96 21.27 -2.65 4.39
C VAL A 96 21.36 -4.00 3.69
N ASN A 97 22.41 -4.79 3.96
CA ASN A 97 22.62 -6.06 3.27
C ASN A 97 21.50 -7.04 3.60
N ARG A 98 21.15 -7.13 4.88
CA ARG A 98 20.05 -7.99 5.31
C ARG A 98 18.72 -7.54 4.72
N ALA A 99 18.42 -6.25 4.72
CA ALA A 99 17.19 -5.74 4.13
C ALA A 99 17.07 -6.03 2.64
N LEU A 100 18.15 -5.83 1.87
CA LEU A 100 18.15 -6.10 0.44
C LEU A 100 18.03 -7.60 0.13
N SER A 101 18.59 -8.46 0.98
CA SER A 101 18.49 -9.93 0.83
C SER A 101 17.07 -10.48 1.02
N LEU A 102 16.17 -9.73 1.66
CA LEU A 102 14.76 -10.12 1.84
C LEU A 102 13.94 -9.98 0.55
N ALA A 103 14.40 -9.19 -0.42
CA ALA A 103 13.73 -9.07 -1.70
C ALA A 103 14.02 -10.31 -2.58
N PRO A 104 13.03 -10.84 -3.33
CA PRO A 104 13.22 -12.00 -4.17
C PRO A 104 14.01 -11.61 -5.44
N THR A 105 15.34 -11.62 -5.36
CA THR A 105 16.23 -11.27 -6.49
C THR A 105 17.09 -12.43 -6.99
N ASP A 106 16.85 -13.64 -6.49
CA ASP A 106 17.58 -14.84 -6.90
C ASP A 106 17.34 -15.14 -8.40
N PRO A 107 18.38 -15.23 -9.24
CA PRO A 107 18.27 -15.58 -10.65
C PRO A 107 17.58 -16.92 -10.94
N ALA A 108 17.47 -17.81 -9.95
CA ALA A 108 16.76 -19.09 -10.08
C ALA A 108 15.23 -18.96 -10.05
N LEU A 109 14.69 -17.79 -9.65
CA LEU A 109 13.25 -17.51 -9.61
C LEU A 109 12.72 -17.03 -10.98
N ASP A 110 11.39 -17.01 -11.11
CA ASP A 110 10.72 -16.47 -12.29
C ASP A 110 11.18 -15.02 -12.59
N PRO A 111 11.51 -14.68 -13.86
CA PRO A 111 12.01 -13.35 -14.22
C PRO A 111 11.10 -12.19 -13.79
N LEU A 112 9.78 -12.41 -13.76
CA LEU A 112 8.80 -11.41 -13.33
C LEU A 112 8.95 -11.10 -11.83
N ILE A 113 9.15 -12.16 -11.03
CA ILE A 113 9.36 -12.04 -9.58
C ILE A 113 10.70 -11.36 -9.30
N VAL A 114 11.75 -11.74 -10.02
CA VAL A 114 13.08 -11.12 -9.90
C VAL A 114 13.04 -9.64 -10.27
N GLN A 115 12.30 -9.27 -11.31
CA GLN A 115 12.09 -7.87 -11.68
C GLN A 115 11.37 -7.11 -10.55
N ALA A 116 10.29 -7.67 -10.01
CA ALA A 116 9.59 -7.05 -8.88
C ALA A 116 10.51 -6.87 -7.66
N GLY A 117 11.35 -7.87 -7.35
CA GLY A 117 12.38 -7.82 -6.30
C GLY A 117 13.33 -6.64 -6.45
N LYS A 118 13.87 -6.43 -7.66
CA LYS A 118 14.77 -5.30 -7.93
C LYS A 118 14.09 -3.95 -7.76
N GLY A 119 12.84 -3.82 -8.19
CA GLY A 119 12.07 -2.60 -7.97
C GLY A 119 11.71 -2.36 -6.52
N MET A 120 11.43 -3.41 -5.74
CA MET A 120 11.24 -3.29 -4.29
C MET A 120 12.50 -2.74 -3.61
N GLN A 121 13.68 -3.26 -3.96
CA GLN A 121 14.96 -2.75 -3.43
C GLN A 121 15.17 -1.27 -3.77
N ASP A 122 14.89 -0.87 -5.00
CA ASP A 122 15.03 0.52 -5.44
C ASP A 122 14.06 1.48 -4.71
N LEU A 123 12.80 1.09 -4.57
CA LEU A 123 11.79 1.88 -3.85
C LEU A 123 12.08 1.98 -2.35
N LEU A 124 12.61 0.90 -1.75
CA LEU A 124 13.08 0.90 -0.36
C LEU A 124 14.26 1.87 -0.18
N ALA A 125 15.28 1.76 -1.04
CA ALA A 125 16.49 2.60 -0.98
C ALA A 125 16.18 4.10 -1.18
N ARG A 126 15.16 4.42 -2.00
CA ARG A 126 14.68 5.80 -2.21
C ARG A 126 13.73 6.31 -1.11
N GLY A 127 13.41 5.49 -0.11
CA GLY A 127 12.53 5.85 1.00
C GLY A 127 11.05 5.90 0.66
N VAL A 128 10.63 5.42 -0.52
CA VAL A 128 9.22 5.43 -0.95
C VAL A 128 8.36 4.56 -0.02
N PHE A 129 8.86 3.39 0.38
CA PHE A 129 8.17 2.53 1.34
C PHE A 129 8.09 3.14 2.74
N ALA A 130 9.07 3.94 3.14
CA ALA A 130 9.00 4.68 4.40
C ALA A 130 7.85 5.70 4.38
N LEU A 131 7.77 6.51 3.31
CA LEU A 131 6.72 7.50 3.13
C LEU A 131 5.33 6.86 3.06
N ALA A 132 5.18 5.81 2.25
CA ALA A 132 3.92 5.07 2.13
C ALA A 132 3.51 4.41 3.45
N GLY A 133 4.47 3.81 4.17
CA GLY A 133 4.25 3.21 5.48
C GLY A 133 3.75 4.23 6.50
N ILE A 134 4.38 5.41 6.59
CA ILE A 134 3.93 6.51 7.46
C ILE A 134 2.53 6.96 7.06
N ALA A 135 2.27 7.20 5.78
CA ALA A 135 0.97 7.64 5.29
C ALA A 135 -0.15 6.65 5.65
N LEU A 136 0.12 5.35 5.51
CA LEU A 136 -0.80 4.28 5.90
C LEU A 136 -0.94 4.11 7.41
N PHE A 137 0.01 4.59 8.21
CA PHE A 137 -0.07 4.53 9.66
C PHE A 137 -0.95 5.64 10.25
N ILE A 138 -1.06 6.81 9.60
CA ILE A 138 -1.85 7.95 10.09
C ILE A 138 -3.29 7.57 10.48
N PRO A 139 -4.06 6.84 9.65
CA PRO A 139 -5.45 6.49 9.98
C PRO A 139 -5.58 5.55 11.18
N VAL A 140 -4.51 4.81 11.53
CA VAL A 140 -4.49 3.91 12.69
C VAL A 140 -4.55 4.70 14.00
N LEU A 141 -3.95 5.89 14.02
CA LEU A 141 -3.92 6.77 15.19
C LEU A 141 -5.23 7.51 15.44
N MET A 142 -6.18 7.50 14.49
CA MET A 142 -7.46 8.19 14.63
C MET A 142 -8.45 7.34 15.43
N PRO A 143 -8.82 7.74 16.67
CA PRO A 143 -9.71 6.94 17.53
C PRO A 143 -11.10 6.73 16.92
N SER A 144 -11.59 7.70 16.14
CA SER A 144 -12.88 7.67 15.46
C SER A 144 -13.05 6.53 14.44
N ARG A 145 -11.97 5.84 14.06
CA ARG A 145 -12.02 4.65 13.19
C ARG A 145 -12.13 3.33 13.94
N TRP A 146 -11.83 3.34 15.23
CA TRP A 146 -11.92 2.17 16.11
C TRP A 146 -13.31 2.05 16.72
N VAL A 147 -13.95 3.18 17.02
CA VAL A 147 -15.33 3.23 17.48
C VAL A 147 -16.24 3.02 16.26
N GLY A 148 -16.75 1.80 16.11
CA GLY A 148 -17.74 1.52 15.09
C GLY A 148 -19.07 2.14 15.47
N ARG A 149 -19.79 2.70 14.49
CA ARG A 149 -21.18 3.20 14.56
C ARG A 149 -22.22 2.11 14.90
N ARG A 150 -21.95 1.30 15.93
CA ARG A 150 -22.97 0.47 16.57
C ARG A 150 -23.44 1.17 17.84
N ASP A 151 -22.54 1.86 18.54
CA ASP A 151 -22.91 2.64 19.72
C ASP A 151 -23.87 3.79 19.35
N ASP A 152 -23.64 4.53 18.26
CA ASP A 152 -24.58 5.61 17.85
C ASP A 152 -26.00 5.13 17.47
N LEU A 153 -26.23 3.83 17.25
CA LEU A 153 -27.57 3.32 16.94
C LEU A 153 -28.20 2.64 18.16
N ASP A 154 -27.41 1.98 18.99
CA ASP A 154 -27.91 1.37 20.24
C ASP A 154 -28.20 2.45 21.31
N ASP A 155 -27.42 3.55 21.35
CA ASP A 155 -27.67 4.70 22.25
C ASP A 155 -29.01 5.42 21.90
N ASP A 156 -29.34 5.56 20.60
CA ASP A 156 -30.61 6.15 20.15
C ASP A 156 -31.84 5.25 20.48
N TYR A 157 -31.64 3.93 20.65
CA TYR A 157 -32.71 2.99 21.04
C TYR A 157 -32.87 2.88 22.57
N GLU A 158 -31.80 3.01 23.36
CA GLU A 158 -31.88 3.09 24.83
C GLU A 158 -32.44 4.44 25.30
N GLU A 159 -32.05 5.56 24.68
CA GLU A 159 -32.56 6.90 25.04
C GLU A 159 -34.06 7.07 24.75
N GLY A 160 -34.58 6.36 23.73
CA GLY A 160 -36.02 6.27 23.45
C GLY A 160 -36.81 5.30 24.35
N ALA A 161 -36.13 4.33 24.97
CA ALA A 161 -36.75 3.32 25.83
C ALA A 161 -36.73 3.70 27.33
N GLU A 162 -35.80 4.57 27.74
CA GLU A 162 -35.64 5.06 29.13
C GLU A 162 -36.43 6.35 29.43
N SER A 163 -37.60 6.53 28.80
CA SER A 163 -38.59 7.52 29.23
C SER A 163 -39.74 6.89 30.05
N PRO A 164 -39.53 6.37 31.28
CA PRO A 164 -40.63 6.04 32.17
C PRO A 164 -41.09 7.30 32.90
N HIS A 165 -42.22 7.86 32.44
CA HIS A 165 -43.20 8.66 33.19
C HIS A 165 -42.72 9.83 34.08
N GLY A 166 -43.19 11.05 33.78
CA GLY A 166 -43.14 12.17 34.74
C GLY A 166 -44.11 13.31 34.41
N TYR A 167 -45.36 13.16 34.87
CA TYR A 167 -46.42 14.15 35.13
C TYR A 167 -46.12 15.65 34.85
N TYR A 168 -46.94 16.31 34.02
CA TYR A 168 -48.08 17.17 34.40
C TYR A 168 -48.85 17.61 33.15
#